data_AF-A0A9E3B7Z7-F1
#
_entry.id   AF-A0A9E3B7Z7-F1
#
_cell.length_a   1.000
_cell.length_b   1.000
_cell.length_c   1.000
_cell.angle_alpha   90.00
_cell.angle_beta   90.00
_cell.angle_gamma   90.00
#
_symmetry.space_group_name_H-M   'P 1'
#
loop_
_entity.id
_entity.type
_entity.pdbx_description
1 polymer ?
#
loop_
_entity_poly.entity_id
_entity_poly.type
_entity_poly.pdbx_seq_one_letter_code
_entity_poly.pdbx_strand_id
1 'polypeptide(L)'
;MKVLYTAEATVHGGREGEARSSDGNLVVRLSAPKEMGGSGEGTNPEQLFAVGYAACFQSALMRVAQREHVDASQSTITSKVGIGPNGQGGFGLE
;
A
#
# COMPACT_ATOMS: atom_id res chain seq x y z
N MET A 1 -9.38 18.43 15.77
CA MET A 1 -8.34 17.37 15.66
C MET A 1 -7.02 18.03 15.27
N LYS A 2 -5.89 17.64 15.84
CA LYS A 2 -4.56 18.13 15.44
C LYS A 2 -3.94 17.13 14.46
N VAL A 3 -3.63 17.57 13.25
CA VAL A 3 -2.86 16.76 12.29
C VAL A 3 -1.41 16.73 12.76
N LEU A 4 -0.85 15.53 12.97
CA LEU A 4 0.54 15.34 13.42
C LEU A 4 1.52 15.26 12.26
N TYR A 5 1.09 14.72 11.12
CA TYR A 5 1.90 14.52 9.92
C TYR A 5 1.00 14.40 8.70
N THR A 6 1.47 14.93 7.55
CA THR A 6 0.85 14.79 6.23
C THR A 6 1.92 14.34 5.25
N ALA A 7 1.72 13.20 4.60
CA ALA A 7 2.52 12.78 3.45
C ALA A 7 1.92 13.35 2.16
N GLU A 8 2.77 13.72 1.21
CA GLU A 8 2.38 14.17 -0.12
C GLU A 8 3.16 13.38 -1.18
N ALA A 9 2.50 13.03 -2.28
CA ALA A 9 3.12 12.34 -3.41
C ALA A 9 2.50 12.80 -4.73
N THR A 10 3.34 12.85 -5.77
CA THR A 10 2.95 13.21 -7.13
C THR A 10 3.09 11.99 -8.03
N VAL A 11 2.11 11.79 -8.92
CA VAL A 11 2.10 10.71 -9.91
C VAL A 11 2.01 11.29 -11.31
N HIS A 12 2.86 10.81 -12.21
CA HIS A 12 2.81 11.11 -13.65
C HIS A 12 2.57 9.81 -14.42
N GLY A 13 1.70 9.82 -15.44
CA GLY A 13 1.44 8.63 -16.28
C GLY A 13 0.46 7.60 -15.70
N GLY A 14 -0.13 7.84 -14.53
CA GLY A 14 -1.15 6.97 -13.95
C GLY A 14 -0.59 5.59 -13.57
N ARG A 15 -1.27 4.51 -13.96
CA ARG A 15 -0.87 3.12 -13.63
C ARG A 15 0.33 2.61 -14.45
N GLU A 16 0.79 3.33 -15.47
CA GLU A 16 1.93 2.98 -16.34
C GLU A 16 2.98 4.11 -16.34
N GLY A 17 3.28 4.63 -15.15
CA GLY A 17 4.09 5.84 -15.00
C GLY A 17 5.03 5.81 -13.81
N GLU A 18 5.16 6.93 -13.11
CA GLU A 18 6.05 7.09 -11.96
C GLU A 18 5.34 7.83 -10.83
N ALA A 19 5.65 7.44 -9.60
CA ALA A 19 5.17 8.09 -8.39
C ALA A 19 6.34 8.47 -7.48
N ARG A 20 6.27 9.66 -6.88
CA ARG A 20 7.30 10.17 -5.98
C ARG A 20 6.69 10.90 -4.78
N SER A 21 7.16 10.62 -3.58
CA SER A 21 6.85 11.42 -2.38
C SER A 21 7.56 12.77 -2.42
N SER A 22 6.97 13.80 -1.80
CA SER A 22 7.52 15.16 -1.77
C SER A 22 8.92 15.24 -1.12
N ASP A 23 9.22 14.34 -0.19
CA ASP A 23 10.52 14.20 0.45
C ASP A 23 11.51 13.28 -0.32
N GLY A 24 11.05 12.62 -1.38
CA GLY A 24 11.85 11.73 -2.22
C GLY A 24 12.20 10.37 -1.60
N ASN A 25 11.68 10.04 -0.42
CA ASN A 25 11.92 8.75 0.24
C ASN A 25 11.23 7.58 -0.47
N LEU A 26 10.14 7.85 -1.21
CA LEU A 26 9.47 6.89 -2.06
C LEU A 26 9.55 7.36 -3.51
N VAL A 27 10.22 6.60 -4.37
CA VAL A 27 10.26 6.79 -5.83
C VAL A 27 10.04 5.43 -6.46
N VAL A 28 8.94 5.27 -7.21
CA VAL A 28 8.55 3.98 -7.80
C VAL A 28 8.10 4.14 -9.23
N ARG A 29 8.47 3.17 -10.08
CA ARG A 29 7.85 2.95 -11.38
C ARG A 29 6.56 2.16 -11.18
N LEU A 30 5.49 2.62 -11.82
CA LEU A 30 4.17 2.00 -11.82
C LEU A 30 3.95 1.29 -13.15
N SER A 31 3.40 0.09 -13.08
CA SER A 31 2.87 -0.64 -14.24
C SER A 31 1.65 -1.44 -13.84
N ALA A 32 0.65 -1.58 -14.72
CA ALA A 32 -0.41 -2.53 -14.49
C ALA A 32 0.18 -3.96 -14.45
N PRO A 33 -0.38 -4.85 -13.61
CA PRO A 33 0.06 -6.24 -13.58
C PRO A 33 -0.27 -6.94 -14.91
N LYS A 34 0.47 -8.01 -15.22
CA LYS A 34 0.32 -8.76 -16.48
C LYS A 34 -1.09 -9.34 -16.62
N GLU A 35 -1.68 -9.73 -15.50
CA GLU A 35 -3.04 -10.24 -15.36
C GLU A 35 -4.10 -9.21 -15.80
N MET A 36 -3.76 -7.92 -15.79
CA MET A 36 -4.58 -6.82 -16.29
C MET A 36 -4.10 -6.27 -17.64
N GLY A 37 -3.21 -6.97 -18.34
CA GLY A 37 -2.70 -6.58 -19.65
C GLY A 37 -1.57 -5.54 -19.63
N GLY A 38 -1.00 -5.22 -18.47
CA GLY A 38 0.14 -4.32 -18.36
C GLY A 38 1.50 -5.02 -18.50
N SER A 39 2.57 -4.23 -18.40
CA SER A 39 3.94 -4.74 -18.51
C SER A 39 4.38 -5.56 -17.28
N GLY A 40 3.90 -5.18 -16.08
CA GLY A 40 4.30 -5.76 -14.81
C GLY A 40 5.77 -5.51 -14.43
N GLU A 41 6.45 -4.54 -15.04
CA GLU A 41 7.85 -4.21 -14.75
C GLU A 41 8.05 -3.34 -13.49
N GLY A 42 7.02 -2.60 -13.10
CA GLY A 42 6.96 -1.77 -11.90
C GLY A 42 6.03 -2.36 -10.84
N THR A 43 5.84 -1.60 -9.76
CA THR A 43 4.79 -1.91 -8.76
C THR A 43 3.43 -1.36 -9.24
N ASN A 44 2.39 -1.55 -8.43
CA ASN A 44 1.04 -1.06 -8.72
C ASN A 44 0.36 -0.56 -7.44
N PRO A 45 -0.74 0.21 -7.56
CA PRO A 45 -1.47 0.72 -6.40
C PRO A 45 -1.90 -0.36 -5.40
N GLU A 46 -2.26 -1.56 -5.85
CA GLU A 46 -2.71 -2.65 -4.99
C GLU A 46 -1.58 -3.19 -4.11
N GLN A 47 -0.38 -3.38 -4.68
CA GLN A 47 0.82 -3.76 -3.91
C GLN A 47 1.22 -2.68 -2.91
N LEU A 48 1.18 -1.40 -3.31
CA LEU A 48 1.48 -0.28 -2.41
C LEU A 48 0.48 -0.21 -1.24
N PHE A 49 -0.80 -0.43 -1.52
CA PHE A 49 -1.84 -0.51 -0.49
C PHE A 49 -1.62 -1.71 0.42
N ALA A 50 -1.30 -2.89 -0.12
CA ALA A 50 -1.01 -4.09 0.65
C ALA A 50 0.14 -3.85 1.64
N VAL A 51 1.27 -3.33 1.16
CA VAL A 51 2.44 -3.03 1.99
C VAL A 51 2.11 -2.00 3.06
N GLY A 52 1.45 -0.89 2.69
CA GLY A 52 1.07 0.17 3.63
C GLY A 52 0.13 -0.34 4.72
N TYR A 53 -0.88 -1.15 4.36
CA TYR A 53 -1.83 -1.73 5.30
C TYR A 53 -1.13 -2.72 6.24
N ALA A 54 -0.31 -3.64 5.71
CA ALA A 54 0.41 -4.62 6.52
C ALA A 54 1.32 -3.95 7.55
N ALA A 55 2.10 -2.94 7.12
CA ALA A 55 2.99 -2.19 8.02
C ALA A 55 2.21 -1.45 9.11
N CYS A 56 1.10 -0.80 8.76
CA CYS A 56 0.24 -0.10 9.71
C CYS A 56 -0.35 -1.08 10.74
N PHE A 57 -0.87 -2.23 10.28
CA PHE A 57 -1.46 -3.23 11.15
C PHE A 57 -0.41 -3.88 12.06
N GLN A 58 0.79 -4.18 11.55
CA GLN A 58 1.89 -4.70 12.36
C GLN A 58 2.30 -3.71 13.46
N SER A 59 2.35 -2.41 13.16
CA SER A 59 2.62 -1.37 14.16
C SER A 59 1.55 -1.34 15.26
N ALA A 60 0.27 -1.45 14.88
CA ALA A 60 -0.83 -1.54 15.84
C ALA A 60 -0.75 -2.81 16.70
N LEU A 61 -0.46 -3.95 16.09
CA LEU A 61 -0.26 -5.23 16.78
C LEU A 61 0.86 -5.14 17.81
N MET A 62 2.04 -4.63 17.43
CA MET A 62 3.17 -4.47 18.34
C MET A 62 2.83 -3.57 19.53
N ARG A 63 2.06 -2.50 19.30
CA ARG A 63 1.59 -1.60 20.38
C ARG A 63 0.66 -2.31 21.36
N VAL A 64 -0.23 -3.18 20.88
CA VAL A 64 -1.11 -3.96 21.74
C VAL A 64 -0.31 -5.03 22.49
N ALA A 65 0.55 -5.79 21.80
CA ALA A 65 1.39 -6.81 22.41
C ALA A 65 2.26 -6.25 23.54
N GLN A 66 2.82 -5.04 23.36
CA GLN A 66 3.56 -4.34 24.41
C GLN A 66 2.72 -4.08 25.66
N ARG A 67 1.44 -3.69 25.50
CA ARG A 67 0.51 -3.44 26.64
C ARG A 67 0.14 -4.72 27.37
N GLU A 68 0.04 -5.81 26.64
CA GLU A 68 -0.29 -7.13 27.18
C GLU A 68 0.96 -7.91 27.63
N HIS A 69 2.15 -7.31 27.59
CA HIS A 69 3.43 -7.95 27.92
C HIS A 69 3.71 -9.23 27.12
N VAL A 70 3.27 -9.27 25.86
CA VAL A 70 3.53 -10.36 24.90
C VAL A 70 4.65 -9.95 23.95
N ASP A 71 5.62 -10.83 23.72
CA ASP A 71 6.66 -10.61 22.70
C ASP A 71 6.10 -10.91 21.30
N ALA A 72 5.99 -9.85 20.48
CA ALA A 72 5.58 -9.92 19.08
C ALA A 72 6.69 -9.46 18.13
N SER A 73 7.95 -9.41 18.58
CA SER A 73 9.08 -8.93 17.78
C SER A 73 9.32 -9.72 16.49
N GLN A 74 8.93 -10.99 16.47
CA GLN A 74 9.02 -11.88 15.31
C GLN A 74 7.70 -12.00 14.53
N SER A 75 6.70 -11.18 14.86
CA SER A 75 5.41 -11.20 14.15
C SER A 75 5.57 -10.77 12.69
N THR A 76 4.77 -11.38 11.81
CA THR A 76 4.69 -11.03 10.39
C THR A 76 3.24 -10.85 10.00
N ILE A 77 2.97 -9.84 9.16
CA ILE A 77 1.64 -9.60 8.60
C ILE A 77 1.72 -9.79 7.09
N THR A 78 0.87 -10.68 6.57
CA THR A 78 0.63 -10.81 5.13
C THR A 78 -0.74 -10.23 4.81
N SER A 79 -0.75 -9.12 4.07
CA SER A 79 -1.96 -8.57 3.47
C SER A 79 -2.10 -9.07 2.03
N LYS A 80 -3.32 -9.39 1.63
CA LYS A 80 -3.69 -9.67 0.24
C LYS A 80 -4.69 -8.61 -0.16
N VAL A 81 -4.46 -8.00 -1.32
CA VAL A 81 -5.31 -6.94 -1.86
C VAL A 81 -5.64 -7.32 -3.29
N GLY A 82 -6.92 -7.59 -3.53
CA GLY A 82 -7.50 -7.78 -4.86
C GLY A 82 -8.06 -6.47 -5.40
N ILE A 83 -8.09 -6.35 -6.72
CA ILE A 83 -8.88 -5.34 -7.42
C ILE A 83 -9.79 -6.04 -8.42
N GLY A 84 -11.07 -5.69 -8.41
CA GLY A 84 -12.08 -6.29 -9.28
C GLY A 84 -13.23 -5.33 -9.60
N PRO A 85 -14.07 -5.67 -10.60
CA PRO A 85 -15.24 -4.88 -10.92
C PRO A 85 -16.24 -4.89 -9.76
N ASN A 86 -16.79 -3.73 -9.42
CA ASN A 86 -17.72 -3.57 -8.29
C ASN A 86 -19.20 -3.78 -8.66
N GLY A 87 -19.50 -4.18 -9.90
CA GLY A 87 -20.88 -4.34 -10.41
C GLY A 87 -21.63 -3.03 -10.67
N GLN A 88 -21.01 -1.87 -10.47
CA GLN A 88 -21.60 -0.53 -10.66
C GLN A 88 -20.86 0.30 -11.73
N GLY A 89 -20.12 -0.37 -12.61
CA GLY A 89 -19.31 0.27 -13.65
C GLY A 89 -17.96 0.81 -13.17
N GLY A 90 -17.53 0.47 -11.94
CA GLY A 90 -16.23 0.84 -11.41
C GLY A 90 -15.45 -0.36 -10.86
N PHE A 91 -14.41 -0.06 -10.09
CA PHE A 91 -13.56 -1.05 -9.41
C PHE A 91 -13.69 -0.94 -7.88
N GLY A 92 -13.48 -2.06 -7.19
CA GLY A 92 -13.38 -2.13 -5.74
C GLY A 92 -12.13 -2.91 -5.33
N LEU A 93 -11.67 -2.65 -4.09
CA LEU A 93 -10.62 -3.44 -3.44
C LEU A 93 -11.25 -4.50 -2.54
N GLU A 94 -10.62 -5.68 -2.46
CA GLU A 94 -10.98 -6.77 -1.53
C GLU A 94 -9.76 -7.35 -0.81
#